data_AF-A0A3Q3H251-F1
#
_entry.id   AF-A0A3Q3H251-F1
#
_cell.length_a   1.000
_cell.length_b   1.000
_cell.length_c   1.000
_cell.angle_alpha   90.00
_cell.angle_beta   90.00
_cell.angle_gamma   90.00
#
_symmetry.space_group_name_H-M   'P 1'
#
loop_
_entity.id
_entity.type
_entity.pdbx_description
1 polymer ?
#
loop_
_entity_poly.entity_id
_entity_poly.type
_entity_poly.pdbx_seq_one_letter_code
_entity_poly.pdbx_strand_id
1 'polypeptide(L)'
;MILLTEKDKATVRAFWDKVSSKSEDIGTDALARMLTVYPQTKTYFKHGITVMGGVGLAVSKIDDLKAGLLNLSELHAFTLRVDPANFKIISHCILVVLAIMFPQDFTPEVHVSMDKFLACLAMALAEKYR
;
A
#
# COMPACT_ATOMS: atom_id res chain seq x y z
N MET A 1 -3.03 5.55 -17.80
CA MET A 1 -2.39 5.82 -16.50
C MET A 1 -3.50 6.15 -15.52
N ILE A 2 -3.68 5.36 -14.46
CA ILE A 2 -4.65 5.69 -13.42
C ILE A 2 -4.08 6.90 -12.67
N LEU A 3 -4.81 8.01 -12.66
CA LEU A 3 -4.47 9.21 -11.92
C LEU A 3 -5.46 9.33 -10.76
N LEU A 4 -4.96 9.69 -9.58
CA LEU A 4 -5.84 10.02 -8.46
C LEU A 4 -6.50 11.36 -8.72
N THR A 5 -7.82 11.39 -8.68
CA THR A 5 -8.56 12.66 -8.67
C THR A 5 -8.38 13.36 -7.32
N GLU A 6 -8.66 14.66 -7.24
CA GLU A 6 -8.64 15.38 -5.95
C GLU A 6 -9.62 14.75 -4.94
N LYS A 7 -10.75 14.23 -5.42
CA LYS A 7 -11.68 13.46 -4.60
C LYS A 7 -11.03 12.18 -4.05
N ASP A 8 -10.39 11.39 -4.91
CA ASP A 8 -9.68 10.17 -4.47
C ASP A 8 -8.62 10.50 -3.40
N LYS A 9 -7.83 11.55 -3.60
CA LYS A 9 -6.80 11.98 -2.65
C LYS A 9 -7.39 12.40 -1.30
N ALA A 10 -8.46 13.18 -1.32
CA ALA A 10 -9.15 13.62 -0.10
C ALA A 10 -9.73 12.41 0.67
N THR A 11 -10.37 11.48 -0.05
CA THR A 11 -10.92 10.24 0.54
C THR A 11 -9.82 9.37 1.17
N VAL A 12 -8.67 9.21 0.48
CA VAL A 12 -7.53 8.45 1.01
C VAL A 12 -6.97 9.09 2.27
N ARG A 13 -6.75 10.42 2.28
CA ARG A 13 -6.25 11.14 3.47
C ARG A 13 -7.22 10.99 4.65
N ALA A 14 -8.51 11.26 4.42
CA ALA A 14 -9.53 11.17 5.46
C ALA A 14 -9.67 9.75 6.03
N PHE A 15 -9.58 8.71 5.18
CA PHE A 15 -9.62 7.34 5.66
C PHE A 15 -8.32 6.94 6.37
N TRP A 16 -7.16 7.39 5.88
CA TRP A 16 -5.87 7.16 6.52
C TRP A 16 -5.82 7.73 7.94
N ASP A 17 -6.35 8.93 8.16
CA ASP A 17 -6.41 9.55 9.50
C ASP A 17 -7.16 8.68 10.51
N LYS A 18 -8.19 7.94 10.07
CA LYS A 18 -8.94 6.99 10.92
C LYS A 18 -8.15 5.73 11.24
N VAL A 19 -7.47 5.16 10.24
CA VAL A 19 -6.86 3.82 10.37
C VAL A 19 -5.39 3.84 10.81
N SER A 20 -4.72 5.00 10.72
CA SER A 20 -3.27 5.12 10.94
C SER A 20 -2.82 4.69 12.34
N SER A 21 -3.66 4.90 13.37
CA SER A 21 -3.42 4.43 14.74
C SER A 21 -3.37 2.89 14.88
N LYS A 22 -3.86 2.15 13.87
CA LYS A 22 -3.88 0.68 13.78
C LYS A 22 -2.91 0.15 12.73
N SER A 23 -1.98 0.96 12.23
CA SER A 23 -1.06 0.59 11.16
C SER A 23 -0.25 -0.68 11.45
N GLU A 24 0.18 -0.90 12.70
CA GLU A 24 0.90 -2.12 13.07
C GLU A 24 0.04 -3.37 12.92
N ASP A 25 -1.17 -3.34 13.49
CA ASP A 25 -2.15 -4.43 13.43
C ASP A 25 -2.53 -4.74 11.97
N ILE A 26 -2.84 -3.69 11.18
CA ILE A 26 -3.20 -3.80 9.77
C ILE A 26 -2.06 -4.43 8.97
N GLY A 27 -0.84 -3.93 9.14
CA GLY A 27 0.33 -4.41 8.44
C GLY A 27 0.68 -5.86 8.78
N THR A 28 0.50 -6.24 10.06
CA THR A 28 0.75 -7.60 10.54
C THR A 28 -0.25 -8.59 9.95
N ASP A 29 -1.55 -8.29 10.00
CA ASP A 29 -2.57 -9.16 9.41
C ASP A 29 -2.43 -9.23 7.88
N ALA A 30 -2.15 -8.10 7.21
CA ALA A 30 -1.97 -8.08 5.75
C ALA A 30 -0.78 -8.93 5.31
N LEU A 31 0.35 -8.85 6.02
CA LEU A 31 1.51 -9.71 5.76
C LEU A 31 1.23 -11.18 6.08
N ALA A 32 0.57 -11.47 7.20
CA ALA A 32 0.21 -12.85 7.56
C ALA A 32 -0.66 -13.49 6.47
N ARG A 33 -1.65 -12.75 5.95
CA ARG A 33 -2.47 -13.17 4.81
C ARG A 33 -1.64 -13.39 3.55
N MET A 34 -0.77 -12.44 3.20
CA MET A 34 0.11 -12.54 2.04
C MET A 34 0.95 -13.83 2.09
N LEU A 35 1.61 -14.08 3.21
CA LEU A 35 2.51 -15.22 3.39
C LEU A 35 1.76 -16.57 3.43
N THR A 36 0.51 -16.57 3.89
CA THR A 36 -0.32 -17.78 3.97
C THR A 36 -0.94 -18.12 2.61
N VAL A 37 -1.54 -17.13 1.95
CA VAL A 37 -2.29 -17.32 0.70
C VAL A 37 -1.39 -17.35 -0.53
N TYR A 38 -0.22 -16.68 -0.47
CA TYR A 38 0.72 -16.57 -1.58
C TYR A 38 2.12 -17.05 -1.15
N PRO A 39 2.37 -18.37 -1.05
CA PRO A 39 3.61 -18.91 -0.51
C PRO A 39 4.89 -18.44 -1.21
N GLN A 40 4.83 -18.07 -2.48
CA GLN A 40 5.95 -17.51 -3.24
C GLN A 40 6.49 -16.19 -2.66
N THR A 41 5.68 -15.50 -1.84
CA THR A 41 6.05 -14.23 -1.21
C THR A 41 6.91 -14.41 0.05
N LYS A 42 7.02 -15.64 0.57
CA LYS A 42 7.79 -15.96 1.78
C LYS A 42 9.28 -15.69 1.65
N THR A 43 9.82 -15.41 0.48
CA THR A 43 11.23 -15.04 0.34
C THR A 43 11.51 -13.61 0.81
N TYR A 44 10.47 -12.79 1.05
CA TYR A 44 10.59 -11.37 1.40
C TYR A 44 9.96 -11.09 2.78
N PHE A 45 10.73 -11.25 3.86
CA PHE A 45 10.22 -10.98 5.21
C PHE A 45 10.52 -9.55 5.66
N LYS A 46 9.46 -8.81 6.00
CA LYS A 46 9.51 -7.49 6.64
C LYS A 46 8.48 -7.45 7.77
N HIS A 47 8.65 -6.51 8.71
CA HIS A 47 7.70 -6.30 9.79
C HIS A 47 6.51 -5.46 9.30
N GLY A 48 5.29 -5.72 9.78
CA GLY A 48 4.06 -5.06 9.34
C GLY A 48 4.12 -3.54 9.45
N ILE A 49 4.74 -3.04 10.52
CA ILE A 49 4.94 -1.60 10.73
C ILE A 49 5.81 -0.95 9.64
N THR A 50 6.80 -1.67 9.08
CA THR A 50 7.67 -1.13 8.03
C THR A 50 6.89 -0.94 6.73
N VAL A 51 6.04 -1.91 6.37
CA VAL A 51 5.18 -1.82 5.18
C VAL A 51 4.21 -0.65 5.33
N MET A 52 3.51 -0.58 6.47
CA MET A 52 2.52 0.47 6.68
C MET A 52 3.15 1.85 6.88
N GLY A 53 4.39 1.93 7.37
CA GLY A 53 5.18 3.16 7.34
C GLY A 53 5.44 3.67 5.92
N GLY A 54 5.72 2.76 4.97
CA GLY A 54 5.81 3.09 3.54
C GLY A 54 4.48 3.57 2.95
N VAL A 55 3.36 2.95 3.33
CA VAL A 55 2.02 3.41 2.94
C VAL A 55 1.72 4.81 3.51
N GLY A 56 2.05 5.06 4.78
CA GLY A 56 1.87 6.38 5.39
C GLY A 56 2.73 7.47 4.73
N LEU A 57 3.98 7.14 4.38
CA LEU A 57 4.82 8.03 3.58
C LEU A 57 4.16 8.33 2.23
N ALA A 58 3.63 7.32 1.55
CA ALA A 58 2.91 7.51 0.28
C ALA A 58 1.67 8.41 0.43
N VAL A 59 0.89 8.28 1.51
CA VAL A 59 -0.23 9.20 1.80
C VAL A 59 0.26 10.64 1.96
N SER A 60 1.39 10.85 2.64
CA SER A 60 1.99 12.19 2.80
C SER A 60 2.54 12.79 1.48
N LYS A 61 2.79 11.93 0.47
CA LYS A 61 3.32 12.29 -0.85
C LYS A 61 2.31 12.10 -1.97
N ILE A 62 1.02 11.99 -1.66
CA ILE A 62 -0.03 11.57 -2.59
C ILE A 62 -0.22 12.51 -3.81
N ASP A 63 0.27 13.75 -3.73
CA ASP A 63 0.24 14.70 -4.85
C ASP A 63 1.31 14.40 -5.92
N ASP A 64 2.44 13.79 -5.52
CA ASP A 64 3.49 13.32 -6.43
C ASP A 64 4.19 12.08 -5.85
N LEU A 65 3.57 10.92 -6.04
CA LEU A 65 4.08 9.64 -5.53
C LEU A 65 5.40 9.24 -6.20
N LYS A 66 5.58 9.57 -7.48
CA LYS A 66 6.77 9.17 -8.24
C LYS A 66 8.01 9.88 -7.72
N ALA A 67 7.94 11.21 -7.57
CA ALA A 67 9.05 11.97 -6.99
C ALA A 67 9.20 11.66 -5.49
N GLY A 68 8.08 11.60 -4.76
CA GLY A 68 8.08 11.42 -3.30
C GLY A 68 8.61 10.08 -2.81
N LEU A 69 8.55 9.04 -3.65
CA LEU A 69 8.96 7.66 -3.29
C LEU A 69 10.20 7.18 -4.04
N LEU A 70 10.95 8.08 -4.69
CA LEU A 70 12.12 7.72 -5.50
C LEU A 70 13.11 6.81 -4.76
N ASN A 71 13.52 7.21 -3.55
CA ASN A 71 14.47 6.44 -2.74
C ASN A 71 13.90 5.06 -2.35
N LEU A 72 12.58 4.99 -2.11
CA LEU A 72 11.93 3.73 -1.77
C LEU A 72 11.83 2.81 -2.99
N SER A 73 11.63 3.37 -4.18
CA SER A 73 11.70 2.66 -5.46
C SER A 73 13.09 2.07 -5.68
N GLU A 74 14.15 2.85 -5.48
CA GLU A 74 15.54 2.38 -5.62
C GLU A 74 15.90 1.28 -4.60
N LEU A 75 15.45 1.43 -3.35
CA LEU A 75 15.60 0.40 -2.32
C LEU A 75 14.97 -0.92 -2.77
N HIS A 76 13.73 -0.87 -3.25
CA HIS A 76 13.04 -2.07 -3.71
C HIS A 76 13.72 -2.67 -4.94
N ALA A 77 14.07 -1.86 -5.93
CA ALA A 77 14.64 -2.32 -7.21
C ALA A 77 16.04 -2.91 -7.07
N PHE A 78 16.96 -2.19 -6.43
CA PHE A 78 18.38 -2.52 -6.49
C PHE A 78 18.86 -3.31 -5.28
N THR A 79 18.28 -3.06 -4.11
CA THR A 79 18.72 -3.69 -2.86
C THR A 79 17.87 -4.90 -2.50
N LEU A 80 16.54 -4.70 -2.39
CA LEU A 80 15.64 -5.77 -1.96
C LEU A 80 15.25 -6.72 -3.11
N ARG A 81 15.30 -6.21 -4.36
CA ARG A 81 14.97 -6.93 -5.59
C ARG A 81 13.63 -7.67 -5.48
N VAL A 82 12.62 -6.95 -5.00
CA VAL A 82 11.26 -7.49 -4.85
C VAL A 82 10.63 -7.59 -6.23
N ASP A 83 10.08 -8.75 -6.62
CA ASP A 83 9.34 -8.83 -7.87
C ASP A 83 8.15 -7.82 -7.86
N PRO A 84 8.03 -6.90 -8.82
CA PRO A 84 6.94 -5.93 -8.87
C PRO A 84 5.53 -6.54 -8.84
N ALA A 85 5.37 -7.81 -9.25
CA ALA A 85 4.10 -8.53 -9.14
C ALA A 85 3.62 -8.64 -7.67
N ASN A 86 4.54 -8.70 -6.71
CA ASN A 86 4.20 -8.84 -5.29
C ASN A 86 3.60 -7.57 -4.68
N PHE A 87 3.81 -6.39 -5.27
CA PHE A 87 3.19 -5.16 -4.78
C PHE A 87 1.66 -5.21 -4.88
N LYS A 88 1.12 -5.79 -5.97
CA LYS A 88 -0.33 -5.94 -6.13
C LYS A 88 -0.92 -6.91 -5.10
N ILE A 89 -0.16 -7.96 -4.73
CA ILE A 89 -0.57 -8.96 -3.75
C ILE A 89 -0.71 -8.31 -2.37
N ILE A 90 0.30 -7.58 -1.91
CA ILE A 90 0.23 -6.91 -0.59
C ILE A 90 -0.84 -5.82 -0.58
N SER A 91 -1.00 -5.06 -1.67
CA SER A 91 -2.09 -4.08 -1.80
C SER A 91 -3.47 -4.72 -1.62
N HIS A 92 -3.71 -5.88 -2.25
CA HIS A 92 -4.97 -6.60 -2.06
C HIS A 92 -5.16 -7.07 -0.61
N CYS A 93 -4.11 -7.62 0.01
CA CYS A 93 -4.18 -8.06 1.42
C CYS A 93 -4.49 -6.88 2.36
N ILE A 94 -3.92 -5.70 2.11
CA ILE A 94 -4.23 -4.48 2.86
C ILE A 94 -5.71 -4.10 2.70
N LEU A 95 -6.26 -4.10 1.47
CA LEU A 95 -7.68 -3.80 1.24
C LEU A 95 -8.61 -4.76 1.99
N VAL A 96 -8.28 -6.06 1.99
CA VAL A 96 -9.05 -7.08 2.74
C VAL A 96 -9.05 -6.79 4.23
N VAL A 97 -7.88 -6.46 4.80
CA VAL A 97 -7.77 -6.16 6.23
C VAL A 97 -8.50 -4.87 6.59
N LEU A 98 -8.39 -3.82 5.77
CA LEU A 98 -9.14 -2.58 5.96
C LEU A 98 -10.65 -2.82 5.96
N ALA A 99 -11.15 -3.67 5.04
CA ALA A 99 -12.56 -4.04 4.99
C ALA A 99 -13.05 -4.82 6.22
N ILE A 100 -12.20 -5.69 6.77
CA ILE A 100 -12.52 -6.49 7.97
C ILE A 100 -12.49 -5.65 9.23
N MET A 101 -11.47 -4.79 9.37
CA MET A 101 -11.24 -4.01 10.60
C MET A 101 -12.13 -2.77 10.69
N PHE A 102 -12.52 -2.18 9.55
CA PHE A 102 -13.29 -0.95 9.48
C PHE A 102 -14.53 -1.08 8.58
N PRO A 103 -15.40 -2.08 8.78
CA PRO A 103 -16.46 -2.42 7.81
C PRO A 103 -17.49 -1.30 7.64
N GLN A 104 -17.73 -0.46 8.66
CA GLN A 104 -18.64 0.68 8.55
C GLN A 104 -18.02 1.86 7.79
N ASP A 105 -16.71 2.06 7.91
CA ASP A 105 -15.99 3.16 7.25
C ASP A 105 -15.51 2.79 5.84
N PHE A 106 -15.32 1.50 5.55
CA PHE A 106 -14.85 0.98 4.27
C PHE A 106 -15.97 0.90 3.22
N THR A 107 -16.54 2.06 2.92
CA THR A 107 -17.60 2.23 1.92
C THR A 107 -17.10 1.92 0.49
N PRO A 108 -18.00 1.73 -0.50
CA PRO A 108 -17.58 1.55 -1.90
C PRO A 108 -16.71 2.68 -2.44
N GLU A 109 -16.94 3.92 -1.98
CA GLU A 109 -16.13 5.08 -2.35
C GLU A 109 -14.71 5.00 -1.76
N VAL A 110 -14.61 4.66 -0.46
CA VAL A 110 -13.30 4.46 0.19
C VAL A 110 -12.55 3.31 -0.47
N HIS A 111 -13.23 2.20 -0.76
CA HIS A 111 -12.63 1.05 -1.42
C HIS A 111 -12.02 1.44 -2.78
N VAL A 112 -12.78 2.09 -3.66
CA VAL A 112 -12.26 2.44 -4.99
C VAL A 112 -11.12 3.46 -4.91
N SER A 113 -11.17 4.44 -4.01
CA SER A 113 -10.09 5.41 -3.85
C SER A 113 -8.82 4.79 -3.26
N MET A 114 -8.96 3.89 -2.28
CA MET A 114 -7.83 3.15 -1.70
C MET A 114 -7.20 2.17 -2.70
N ASP A 115 -8.00 1.46 -3.50
CA ASP A 115 -7.50 0.56 -4.54
C ASP A 115 -6.68 1.31 -5.60
N LYS A 116 -7.23 2.42 -6.12
CA LYS A 116 -6.49 3.31 -7.04
C LYS A 116 -5.20 3.82 -6.41
N PHE A 117 -5.24 4.25 -5.15
CA PHE A 117 -4.05 4.76 -4.44
C PHE A 117 -2.98 3.69 -4.31
N LEU A 118 -3.34 2.48 -3.88
CA LEU A 118 -2.41 1.36 -3.74
C LEU A 118 -1.87 0.88 -5.10
N ALA A 119 -2.65 1.00 -6.18
CA ALA A 119 -2.18 0.77 -7.54
C ALA A 119 -1.14 1.83 -7.97
N CYS A 120 -1.39 3.10 -7.70
CA CYS A 120 -0.44 4.20 -7.96
C CYS A 120 0.83 4.06 -7.13
N LEU A 121 0.72 3.67 -5.85
CA LEU A 121 1.84 3.35 -4.99
C LEU A 121 2.69 2.21 -5.57
N ALA A 122 2.05 1.09 -5.96
CA ALA A 122 2.75 -0.03 -6.58
C ALA A 122 3.49 0.38 -7.86
N MET A 123 2.90 1.25 -8.69
CA MET A 123 3.56 1.79 -9.88
C MET A 123 4.78 2.66 -9.52
N ALA A 124 4.66 3.54 -8.52
CA ALA A 124 5.76 4.39 -8.07
C ALA A 124 6.93 3.57 -7.49
N LEU A 125 6.63 2.52 -6.70
CA LEU A 125 7.64 1.59 -6.20
C LEU A 125 8.32 0.77 -7.32
N ALA A 126 7.63 0.55 -8.43
CA ALA A 126 8.16 -0.15 -9.60
C ALA A 126 8.91 0.75 -10.59
N GLU A 127 8.94 2.08 -10.37
CA GLU A 127 9.51 3.05 -11.32
C GLU A 127 10.96 2.75 -11.70
N LYS A 128 11.80 2.35 -10.73
CA LYS A 128 13.23 2.09 -10.93
C LYS A 128 13.59 0.68 -11.42
N TYR A 129 12.59 -0.14 -11.71
CA TYR A 129 12.79 -1.48 -12.28
C TYR A 129 12.92 -1.46 -13.81
N ARG A 130 12.80 -0.30 -14.44
CA ARG A 130 12.77 -0.11 -15.90
C ARG A 130 13.86 0.84 -16.35
#